data_AF-A0A1G6QI74-F1
#
_entry.id   AF-A0A1G6QI74-F1
#
_cell.length_a   1.000
_cell.length_b   1.000
_cell.length_c   1.000
_cell.angle_alpha   90.00
_cell.angle_beta   90.00
_cell.angle_gamma   90.00
#
_symmetry.space_group_name_H-M   'P 1'
#
loop_
_entity.id
_entity.type
_entity.pdbx_description
1 polymer ?
#
loop_
_entity_poly.entity_id
_entity_poly.type
_entity_poly.pdbx_seq_one_letter_code
_entity_poly.pdbx_strand_id
1 'polypeptide(L)'
;MKSPFWCPIQSVSKALTIFLSLVSVVTLAQDRHQVNFSTLEKTPLTYLRIMVKEGSFVGYTDLSGYLHYKEDQIPKNSSLYISGYGINDTIFTLQNLKELDTVFLKSKEIVLPEFAVSSAQLEKLIIGNSNEGGWEVKSPIKSSNPKEGSVYRYTIRIKIPKNKGYYLGELKFFVSKILTSKVDLSLRVLVPKPTLKIKPGTINYIQDFSELLKENMIVTIDDPGWKTVEFMEPVLIPEGVKDLFFVFDLLEEKPTSNFALANQKTSKSIDLGFYSTEGHIGVFNLDPIHPAVEVTFLKEK
;
A
#
# COMPACT_ATOMS: atom_id res chain seq x y z
N MET A 1 -40.31 -28.65 -26.01
CA MET A 1 -39.23 -27.97 -26.76
C MET A 1 -39.69 -26.60 -27.21
N LYS A 2 -39.25 -25.57 -26.49
CA LYS A 2 -39.11 -24.16 -26.88
C LYS A 2 -38.01 -23.61 -25.97
N SER A 3 -37.01 -22.93 -26.52
CA SER A 3 -36.07 -22.15 -25.71
C SER A 3 -36.10 -20.69 -26.17
N PRO A 4 -36.30 -19.74 -25.24
CA PRO A 4 -36.38 -18.30 -25.48
C PRO A 4 -34.98 -17.65 -25.37
N PHE A 5 -34.95 -16.32 -25.51
CA PHE A 5 -33.81 -15.39 -25.45
C PHE A 5 -33.22 -14.95 -26.79
N TRP A 6 -34.02 -14.15 -27.51
CA TRP A 6 -33.54 -13.03 -28.31
C TRP A 6 -33.55 -11.77 -27.42
N CYS A 7 -32.50 -10.97 -27.47
CA CYS A 7 -32.53 -9.55 -27.12
C CYS A 7 -31.76 -8.75 -28.19
N PRO A 8 -32.27 -7.61 -28.67
CA PRO A 8 -31.73 -6.91 -29.83
C PRO A 8 -30.55 -6.00 -29.45
N ILE A 9 -29.50 -6.02 -30.27
CA ILE A 9 -28.48 -4.97 -30.30
C ILE A 9 -29.05 -3.82 -31.12
N GLN A 10 -29.35 -2.69 -30.48
CA GLN A 10 -29.67 -1.44 -31.18
C GLN A 10 -28.36 -0.69 -31.44
N SER A 11 -27.95 -0.60 -32.70
CA SER A 11 -27.01 0.43 -33.16
C SER A 11 -27.80 1.55 -33.81
N VAL A 12 -27.47 2.79 -33.46
CA VAL A 12 -27.98 3.97 -34.17
C VAL A 12 -26.80 4.56 -34.93
N SER A 13 -26.77 4.30 -36.22
CA SER A 13 -25.94 5.03 -37.19
C SER A 13 -26.88 5.96 -37.96
N LYS A 14 -26.50 7.25 -38.07
CA LYS A 14 -26.81 8.07 -39.24
C LYS A 14 -26.00 9.38 -39.26
N ALA A 15 -25.31 9.53 -40.38
CA ALA A 15 -25.03 10.76 -41.13
C ALA A 15 -23.95 11.74 -40.63
N LEU A 16 -22.76 11.50 -41.17
CA LEU A 16 -21.85 12.47 -41.79
C LEU A 16 -22.54 13.75 -42.32
N THR A 17 -22.04 14.92 -41.94
CA THR A 17 -21.95 16.08 -42.85
C THR A 17 -20.69 16.88 -42.50
N ILE A 18 -19.68 16.74 -43.36
CA ILE A 18 -18.47 17.57 -43.40
C ILE A 18 -18.85 18.90 -44.04
N PHE A 19 -18.50 20.03 -43.43
CA PHE A 19 -18.01 21.18 -44.20
C PHE A 19 -17.03 22.02 -43.37
N LEU A 20 -15.94 22.38 -44.04
CA LEU A 20 -14.70 22.96 -43.57
C LEU A 20 -14.86 24.33 -42.89
N SER A 21 -14.03 24.57 -41.87
CA SER A 21 -13.22 25.80 -41.83
C SER A 21 -11.88 25.51 -41.17
N LEU A 22 -10.82 25.57 -41.99
CA LEU A 22 -9.43 25.58 -41.59
C LEU A 22 -9.19 26.63 -40.50
N VAL A 23 -8.84 26.18 -39.29
CA VAL A 23 -7.82 26.82 -38.48
C VAL A 23 -6.80 25.73 -38.22
N SER A 24 -5.70 25.79 -38.96
CA SER A 24 -4.53 24.93 -38.79
C SER A 24 -3.81 25.29 -37.50
N VAL A 25 -4.40 24.87 -36.37
CA VAL A 25 -3.62 24.51 -35.20
C VAL A 25 -3.10 23.12 -35.52
N VAL A 26 -1.84 23.00 -35.93
CA VAL A 26 -1.12 21.74 -35.81
C VAL A 26 -0.93 21.53 -34.30
N THR A 27 -2.01 21.13 -33.62
CA THR A 27 -1.85 20.36 -32.40
C THR A 27 -1.13 19.10 -32.89
N LEU A 28 0.10 18.87 -32.44
CA LEU A 28 0.58 17.51 -32.31
C LEU A 28 -0.45 16.79 -31.44
N ALA A 29 -1.49 16.25 -32.07
CA ALA A 29 -2.30 15.20 -31.48
C ALA A 29 -1.33 14.03 -31.36
N GLN A 30 -0.61 13.99 -30.25
CA GLN A 30 -0.03 12.74 -29.79
C GLN A 30 -1.24 11.81 -29.67
N ASP A 31 -1.29 10.75 -30.47
CA ASP A 31 -2.32 9.72 -30.43
C ASP A 31 -2.33 9.11 -29.02
N ARG A 32 -3.05 9.77 -28.12
CA ARG A 32 -3.32 9.32 -26.76
C ARG A 32 -4.53 8.44 -26.88
N HIS A 33 -4.29 7.15 -26.72
CA HIS A 33 -5.33 6.14 -26.64
C HIS A 33 -5.83 6.09 -25.20
N GLN A 34 -7.13 5.86 -25.05
CA GLN A 34 -7.77 5.67 -23.76
C GLN A 34 -8.57 4.36 -23.80
N VAL A 35 -8.41 3.56 -22.77
CA VAL A 35 -9.19 2.32 -22.59
C VAL A 35 -9.73 2.29 -21.18
N ASN A 36 -11.03 2.07 -21.03
CA ASN A 36 -11.67 1.98 -19.73
C ASN A 36 -11.58 0.54 -19.19
N PHE A 37 -11.29 0.39 -17.91
CA PHE A 37 -11.31 -0.88 -17.21
C PHE A 37 -12.37 -0.86 -16.11
N SER A 38 -13.24 -1.87 -16.11
CA SER A 38 -14.32 -1.97 -15.14
C SER A 38 -14.65 -3.41 -14.76
N THR A 39 -15.35 -3.60 -13.64
CA THR A 39 -15.96 -4.88 -13.30
C THR A 39 -17.17 -5.15 -14.20
N LEU A 40 -17.66 -6.39 -14.23
CA LEU A 40 -18.92 -6.73 -14.91
C LEU A 40 -20.12 -5.90 -14.40
N GLU A 41 -20.06 -5.40 -13.17
CA GLU A 41 -21.05 -4.52 -12.54
C GLU A 41 -20.86 -3.04 -12.89
N LYS A 42 -19.92 -2.72 -13.80
CA LYS A 42 -19.55 -1.38 -14.26
C LYS A 42 -18.91 -0.48 -13.20
N THR A 43 -18.36 -1.07 -12.14
CA THR A 43 -17.51 -0.35 -11.19
C THR A 43 -16.15 -0.09 -11.84
N PRO A 44 -15.64 1.15 -11.86
CA PRO A 44 -14.33 1.44 -12.44
C PRO A 44 -13.24 0.71 -11.67
N LEU A 45 -12.32 0.07 -12.40
CA LEU A 45 -11.17 -0.58 -11.82
C LEU A 45 -10.01 0.41 -11.77
N THR A 46 -9.87 1.05 -10.62
CA THR A 46 -8.87 2.09 -10.37
C THR A 46 -7.51 1.50 -10.05
N TYR A 47 -6.43 2.16 -10.47
CA TYR A 47 -5.04 1.79 -10.18
C TYR A 47 -4.64 0.36 -10.60
N LEU A 48 -5.34 -0.21 -11.60
CA LEU A 48 -4.87 -1.41 -12.26
C LEU A 48 -3.52 -1.13 -12.90
N ARG A 49 -2.57 -2.02 -12.69
CA ARG A 49 -1.26 -1.97 -13.32
C ARG A 49 -1.32 -2.69 -14.65
N ILE A 50 -0.88 -2.01 -15.71
CA ILE A 50 -0.75 -2.57 -17.05
C ILE A 50 0.72 -2.47 -17.45
N MET A 51 1.38 -3.60 -17.68
CA MET A 51 2.82 -3.63 -17.99
C MET A 51 3.18 -4.60 -19.11
N VAL A 52 4.27 -4.33 -19.83
CA VAL A 52 4.87 -5.31 -20.75
C VAL A 52 5.83 -6.22 -19.97
N LYS A 53 5.95 -7.51 -20.33
CA LYS A 53 6.73 -8.55 -19.62
C LYS A 53 8.18 -8.16 -19.27
N GLU A 54 8.75 -7.22 -20.02
CA GLU A 54 10.14 -6.77 -19.92
C GLU A 54 10.26 -5.33 -19.41
N GLY A 55 9.15 -4.73 -18.95
CA GLY A 55 9.14 -3.42 -18.29
C GLY A 55 9.26 -2.21 -19.23
N SER A 56 9.22 -2.40 -20.55
CA SER A 56 9.28 -1.31 -21.54
C SER A 56 8.12 -0.32 -21.44
N PHE A 57 7.00 -0.75 -20.85
CA PHE A 57 5.87 0.09 -20.52
C PHE A 57 5.27 -0.35 -19.18
N VAL A 58 4.91 0.64 -18.36
CA VAL A 58 4.09 0.50 -17.17
C VAL A 58 3.11 1.67 -17.13
N GLY A 59 1.82 1.37 -17.06
CA GLY A 59 0.74 2.34 -16.92
C GLY A 59 -0.22 1.93 -15.83
N TYR A 60 -1.01 2.90 -15.36
CA TYR A 60 -2.01 2.69 -14.33
C TYR A 60 -3.35 3.28 -14.76
N THR A 61 -4.45 2.63 -14.38
CA THR A 61 -5.77 3.23 -14.56
C THR A 61 -6.02 4.32 -13.52
N ASP A 62 -6.70 5.40 -13.93
CA ASP A 62 -7.07 6.49 -13.04
C ASP A 62 -8.27 6.14 -12.13
N LEU A 63 -8.73 7.12 -11.34
CA LEU A 63 -9.90 6.98 -10.45
C LEU A 63 -11.22 6.69 -11.20
N SER A 64 -11.26 6.94 -12.50
CA SER A 64 -12.41 6.64 -13.36
C SER A 64 -12.24 5.33 -14.13
N GLY A 65 -11.14 4.59 -13.89
CA GLY A 65 -10.85 3.30 -14.54
C GLY A 65 -10.13 3.42 -15.87
N TYR A 66 -9.70 4.61 -16.30
CA TYR A 66 -9.08 4.79 -17.62
C TYR A 66 -7.57 4.63 -17.59
N LEU A 67 -7.06 3.80 -18.49
CA LEU A 67 -5.64 3.79 -18.87
C LEU A 67 -5.44 4.78 -20.02
N HIS A 68 -4.57 5.77 -19.80
CA HIS A 68 -4.13 6.69 -20.83
C HIS A 68 -2.71 6.32 -21.27
N TYR A 69 -2.50 6.09 -22.56
CA TYR A 69 -1.17 5.76 -23.07
C TYR A 69 -0.95 6.30 -24.49
N LYS A 70 0.32 6.43 -24.88
CA LYS A 70 0.68 6.70 -26.27
C LYS A 70 1.13 5.42 -26.94
N GLU A 71 0.78 5.25 -28.20
CA GLU A 71 1.05 4.01 -28.93
C GLU A 71 2.56 3.73 -29.07
N ASP A 72 3.37 4.77 -29.23
CA ASP A 72 4.83 4.66 -29.35
C ASP A 72 5.52 4.15 -28.07
N GLN A 73 4.81 4.15 -26.93
CA GLN A 73 5.32 3.64 -25.65
C GLN A 73 5.21 2.11 -25.53
N ILE A 74 4.38 1.45 -26.35
CA ILE A 74 4.13 0.01 -26.25
C ILE A 74 4.54 -0.67 -27.55
N PRO A 75 5.48 -1.64 -27.54
CA PRO A 75 5.86 -2.35 -28.76
C PRO A 75 4.65 -3.08 -29.39
N LYS A 76 4.54 -3.02 -30.73
CA LYS A 76 3.33 -3.42 -31.47
C LYS A 76 2.83 -4.86 -31.20
N ASN A 77 3.73 -5.78 -30.85
CA ASN A 77 3.42 -7.19 -30.61
C ASN A 77 3.57 -7.60 -29.13
N SER A 78 3.54 -6.64 -28.22
CA SER A 78 3.73 -6.92 -26.79
C SER A 78 2.48 -7.52 -26.16
N SER A 79 2.72 -8.50 -25.28
CA SER A 79 1.75 -8.94 -24.27
C SER A 79 1.75 -7.96 -23.11
N LEU A 80 0.57 -7.46 -22.78
CA LEU A 80 0.27 -6.60 -21.65
C LEU A 80 -0.24 -7.45 -20.49
N TYR A 81 0.47 -7.40 -19.38
CA TYR A 81 0.11 -8.01 -18.11
C TYR A 81 -0.69 -7.00 -17.34
N ILE A 82 -1.93 -7.36 -17.04
CA ILE A 82 -2.87 -6.55 -16.29
C ILE A 82 -3.04 -7.22 -14.93
N SER A 83 -2.67 -6.51 -13.89
CA SER A 83 -2.82 -6.95 -12.51
C SER A 83 -3.37 -5.84 -11.65
N GLY A 84 -4.09 -6.21 -10.62
CA GLY A 84 -4.70 -5.25 -9.72
C GLY A 84 -5.46 -5.91 -8.59
N TYR A 85 -5.82 -5.11 -7.61
CA TYR A 85 -6.51 -5.60 -6.43
C TYR A 85 -7.89 -6.17 -6.79
N GLY A 86 -8.24 -7.31 -6.19
CA GLY A 86 -9.57 -7.90 -6.33
C GLY A 86 -9.91 -8.41 -7.73
N ILE A 87 -8.95 -8.57 -8.65
CA ILE A 87 -9.15 -9.16 -9.99
C ILE A 87 -8.15 -10.28 -10.25
N ASN A 88 -8.43 -11.16 -11.21
CA ASN A 88 -7.46 -12.14 -11.67
C ASN A 88 -6.46 -11.50 -12.64
N ASP A 89 -5.17 -11.76 -12.44
CA ASP A 89 -4.12 -11.35 -13.37
C ASP A 89 -4.46 -11.86 -14.77
N THR A 90 -4.47 -10.96 -15.74
CA THR A 90 -4.90 -11.25 -17.11
C THR A 90 -3.86 -10.75 -18.09
N ILE A 91 -3.70 -11.46 -19.21
CA ILE A 91 -2.79 -11.10 -20.28
C ILE A 91 -3.61 -10.67 -21.50
N PHE A 92 -3.32 -9.47 -22.00
CA PHE A 92 -3.87 -8.93 -23.25
C PHE A 92 -2.77 -8.76 -24.29
N THR A 93 -3.14 -8.73 -25.57
CA THR A 93 -2.27 -8.18 -26.61
C THR A 93 -2.59 -6.69 -26.79
N LEU A 94 -1.62 -5.89 -27.21
CA LEU A 94 -1.88 -4.48 -27.55
C LEU A 94 -2.99 -4.33 -28.60
N GLN A 95 -3.07 -5.26 -29.56
CA GLN A 95 -4.12 -5.26 -30.57
C GLN A 95 -5.52 -5.44 -29.97
N ASN A 96 -5.69 -6.38 -29.04
CA ASN A 96 -6.97 -6.57 -28.35
C ASN A 96 -7.37 -5.33 -27.55
N LEU A 97 -6.40 -4.63 -26.94
CA LEU A 97 -6.66 -3.42 -26.17
C LEU A 97 -7.09 -2.25 -27.04
N LYS A 98 -6.59 -2.16 -28.28
CA LYS A 98 -6.97 -1.11 -29.25
C LYS A 98 -8.36 -1.30 -29.84
N GLU A 99 -8.81 -2.54 -29.98
CA GLU A 99 -10.11 -2.86 -30.56
C GLU A 99 -11.26 -2.72 -29.53
N LEU A 100 -10.93 -2.43 -28.27
CA LEU A 100 -11.88 -2.37 -27.16
C LEU A 100 -11.84 -0.99 -26.46
N ASP A 101 -12.96 -0.27 -26.49
CA ASP A 101 -13.10 0.97 -25.70
C ASP A 101 -13.21 0.69 -24.19
N THR A 102 -13.64 -0.52 -23.82
CA THR A 102 -13.81 -0.95 -22.43
C THR A 102 -13.47 -2.41 -22.27
N VAL A 103 -12.69 -2.71 -21.23
CA VAL A 103 -12.32 -4.05 -20.79
C VAL A 103 -13.02 -4.36 -19.48
N PHE A 104 -13.78 -5.46 -19.48
CA PHE A 104 -14.42 -5.98 -18.27
C PHE A 104 -13.58 -7.10 -17.66
N LEU A 105 -13.15 -6.92 -16.42
CA LEU A 105 -12.38 -7.94 -15.70
C LEU A 105 -13.23 -8.57 -14.60
N LYS A 106 -13.13 -9.90 -14.48
CA LYS A 106 -13.82 -10.63 -13.43
C LYS A 106 -13.11 -10.38 -12.10
N SER A 107 -13.86 -9.94 -11.10
CA SER A 107 -13.35 -9.83 -9.73
C SER A 107 -12.99 -11.21 -9.18
N LYS A 108 -11.89 -11.27 -8.43
CA LYS A 108 -11.49 -12.43 -7.65
C LYS A 108 -12.48 -12.56 -6.50
N GLU A 109 -13.26 -13.65 -6.50
CA GLU A 109 -14.11 -13.99 -5.38
C GLU A 109 -13.21 -14.36 -4.19
N ILE A 110 -13.00 -13.40 -3.29
CA ILE A 110 -12.34 -13.63 -2.01
C ILE A 110 -13.45 -14.01 -1.03
N VAL A 111 -13.44 -15.26 -0.56
CA VAL A 111 -14.27 -15.66 0.58
C VAL A 111 -13.72 -14.92 1.80
N LEU A 112 -14.41 -13.86 2.22
CA LEU A 112 -14.12 -13.19 3.48
C LEU A 112 -14.57 -14.11 4.62
N PRO A 113 -13.67 -14.58 5.50
CA PRO A 113 -14.13 -15.20 6.73
C PRO A 113 -14.76 -14.10 7.60
N GLU A 114 -16.07 -14.12 7.75
CA GLU A 114 -16.78 -13.34 8.77
C GLU A 114 -16.40 -13.87 10.15
N PHE A 115 -15.79 -13.00 10.96
CA PHE A 115 -15.65 -13.23 12.39
C PHE A 115 -16.52 -12.20 13.10
N ALA A 116 -17.64 -12.65 13.66
CA ALA A 116 -18.45 -11.82 14.54
C ALA A 116 -17.81 -11.78 15.93
N VAL A 117 -17.29 -10.62 16.32
CA VAL A 117 -16.84 -10.37 17.70
C VAL A 117 -18.06 -9.99 18.52
N SER A 118 -18.73 -10.99 19.09
CA SER A 118 -19.82 -10.79 20.06
C SER A 118 -19.26 -10.88 21.48
N SER A 119 -18.73 -9.79 22.02
CA SER A 119 -18.31 -9.69 23.42
C SER A 119 -18.68 -8.33 24.03
N ALA A 120 -19.27 -8.37 25.22
CA ALA A 120 -19.75 -7.19 25.94
C ALA A 120 -18.64 -6.43 26.71
N GLN A 121 -17.40 -6.94 26.77
CA GLN A 121 -16.28 -6.23 27.42
C GLN A 121 -14.95 -6.53 26.73
N LEU A 122 -14.51 -5.63 25.85
CA LEU A 122 -13.12 -5.59 25.37
C LEU A 122 -12.26 -4.83 26.38
N GLU A 123 -11.15 -5.42 26.79
CA GLU A 123 -10.11 -4.78 27.59
C GLU A 123 -9.10 -4.09 26.66
N LYS A 124 -8.69 -2.87 27.00
CA LYS A 124 -7.66 -2.13 26.26
C LYS A 124 -6.29 -2.38 26.89
N LEU A 125 -5.33 -2.80 26.08
CA LEU A 125 -3.91 -2.78 26.42
C LEU A 125 -3.24 -1.69 25.60
N ILE A 126 -2.61 -0.72 26.26
CA ILE A 126 -1.89 0.36 25.59
C ILE A 126 -0.39 0.16 25.82
N ILE A 127 0.41 0.26 24.75
CA ILE A 127 1.87 0.26 24.82
C ILE A 127 2.40 1.56 24.22
N GLY A 128 3.21 2.30 24.98
CA GLY A 128 3.63 3.66 24.63
C GLY A 128 2.78 4.72 25.33
N ASN A 129 3.02 6.00 25.04
CA ASN A 129 2.28 7.09 25.67
C ASN A 129 2.29 8.34 24.79
N SER A 130 1.20 8.64 24.10
CA SER A 130 1.08 9.81 23.22
C SER A 130 1.04 11.16 23.96
N ASN A 131 0.82 11.15 25.28
CA ASN A 131 0.75 12.36 26.10
C ASN A 131 2.12 12.81 26.66
N GLU A 132 3.14 11.95 26.58
CA GLU A 132 4.47 12.31 27.09
C GLU A 132 5.27 13.16 26.10
N GLY A 133 6.09 14.06 26.63
CA GLY A 133 6.96 14.89 25.80
C GLY A 133 7.97 14.05 25.01
N GLY A 134 8.05 14.28 23.71
CA GLY A 134 9.09 13.73 22.84
C GLY A 134 10.21 14.73 22.56
N TRP A 135 11.29 14.26 21.94
CA TRP A 135 12.30 15.13 21.35
C TRP A 135 12.36 14.92 19.84
N GLU A 136 12.42 16.05 19.14
CA GLU A 136 12.54 16.12 17.69
C GLU A 136 13.83 15.45 17.21
N VAL A 137 13.75 14.78 16.07
CA VAL A 137 14.92 14.27 15.36
C VAL A 137 15.32 15.24 14.26
N LYS A 138 16.62 15.50 14.13
CA LYS A 138 17.18 16.50 13.20
C LYS A 138 17.45 15.95 11.80
N SER A 139 17.37 14.64 11.61
CA SER A 139 17.58 13.99 10.32
C SER A 139 16.85 12.65 10.25
N PRO A 140 16.45 12.21 9.03
CA PRO A 140 15.98 10.84 8.81
C PRO A 140 17.05 9.79 9.14
N ILE A 141 16.65 8.52 9.25
CA ILE A 141 17.58 7.39 9.30
C ILE A 141 18.44 7.38 8.02
N LYS A 142 19.75 7.28 8.19
CA LYS A 142 20.72 7.17 7.10
C LYS A 142 21.60 5.93 7.28
N SER A 143 21.99 5.30 6.18
CA SER A 143 23.08 4.32 6.19
C SER A 143 24.41 5.03 6.30
N SER A 144 25.35 4.47 7.06
CA SER A 144 26.74 4.93 7.07
C SER A 144 27.44 4.68 5.73
N ASN A 145 27.03 3.63 5.00
CA ASN A 145 27.52 3.27 3.67
C ASN A 145 26.33 2.95 2.76
N PRO A 146 25.66 3.98 2.19
CA PRO A 146 24.55 3.73 1.28
C PRO A 146 25.10 3.07 0.00
N LYS A 147 24.62 1.86 -0.30
CA LYS A 147 24.71 1.34 -1.66
C LYS A 147 23.76 2.17 -2.53
N GLU A 148 24.16 2.39 -3.78
CA GLU A 148 23.36 3.15 -4.73
C GLU A 148 21.97 2.50 -4.89
N GLY A 149 20.90 3.27 -4.63
CA GLY A 149 19.51 2.79 -4.68
C GLY A 149 18.95 2.17 -3.39
N SER A 150 19.77 1.88 -2.37
CA SER A 150 19.28 1.31 -1.10
C SER A 150 18.80 2.42 -0.16
N VAL A 151 17.52 2.39 0.17
CA VAL A 151 16.91 3.39 1.06
C VAL A 151 16.50 2.75 2.37
N TYR A 152 16.88 3.40 3.48
CA TYR A 152 16.50 2.97 4.82
C TYR A 152 15.26 3.72 5.28
N ARG A 153 14.32 2.96 5.83
CA ARG A 153 13.01 3.39 6.30
C ARG A 153 12.87 3.05 7.77
N TYR A 154 11.91 3.71 8.40
CA TYR A 154 11.59 3.48 9.80
C TYR A 154 10.84 2.17 9.95
N THR A 155 11.27 1.39 10.93
CA THR A 155 10.50 0.26 11.45
C THR A 155 10.42 0.41 12.96
N ILE A 156 9.33 -0.01 13.56
CA ILE A 156 9.19 -0.04 15.01
C ILE A 156 8.86 -1.45 15.42
N ARG A 157 9.61 -1.98 16.39
CA ARG A 157 9.28 -3.23 17.04
C ARG A 157 8.56 -2.94 18.35
N ILE A 158 7.40 -3.54 18.52
CA ILE A 158 6.63 -3.52 19.75
C ILE A 158 6.68 -4.91 20.38
N LYS A 159 7.19 -4.97 21.61
CA LYS A 159 7.15 -6.16 22.45
C LYS A 159 5.79 -6.23 23.13
N ILE A 160 5.00 -7.22 22.78
CA ILE A 160 3.68 -7.46 23.36
C ILE A 160 3.75 -8.58 24.40
N PRO A 161 3.00 -8.50 25.51
CA PRO A 161 2.88 -9.61 26.47
C PRO A 161 2.36 -10.86 25.75
N LYS A 162 2.95 -12.03 26.02
CA LYS A 162 2.46 -13.28 25.43
C LYS A 162 1.02 -13.54 25.89
N ASN A 163 0.07 -13.61 24.97
CA ASN A 163 -1.34 -13.84 25.30
C ASN A 163 -2.08 -14.59 24.19
N LYS A 164 -3.31 -15.01 24.51
CA LYS A 164 -4.28 -15.53 23.56
C LYS A 164 -5.18 -14.38 23.11
N GLY A 165 -5.16 -14.04 21.82
CA GLY A 165 -6.10 -13.13 21.16
C GLY A 165 -5.98 -11.64 21.53
N TYR A 166 -5.06 -10.92 20.87
CA TYR A 166 -5.15 -9.47 20.77
C TYR A 166 -5.65 -9.07 19.39
N TYR A 167 -6.47 -8.03 19.34
CA TYR A 167 -6.77 -7.30 18.12
C TYR A 167 -6.04 -5.97 18.16
N LEU A 168 -5.39 -5.60 17.06
CA LEU A 168 -4.79 -4.29 16.91
C LEU A 168 -5.90 -3.27 16.62
N GLY A 169 -5.99 -2.22 17.44
CA GLY A 169 -7.03 -1.20 17.34
C GLY A 169 -6.56 0.10 16.73
N GLU A 170 -5.48 0.67 17.27
CA GLU A 170 -4.99 1.99 16.87
C GLU A 170 -3.45 2.07 16.98
N LEU A 171 -2.83 2.75 16.02
CA LEU A 171 -1.42 3.15 16.06
C LEU A 171 -1.34 4.68 16.03
N LYS A 172 -0.69 5.28 17.01
CA LYS A 172 -0.28 6.69 16.98
C LYS A 172 1.23 6.78 16.87
N PHE A 173 1.72 7.69 16.04
CA PHE A 173 3.13 7.99 15.91
C PHE A 173 3.37 9.48 15.70
N PHE A 174 4.50 9.99 16.22
CA PHE A 174 4.85 11.40 16.08
C PHE A 174 5.86 11.60 14.94
N VAL A 175 5.48 12.41 13.96
CA VAL A 175 6.32 12.81 12.84
C VAL A 175 7.08 14.08 13.20
N SER A 176 8.41 14.05 13.04
CA SER A 176 9.31 15.15 13.37
C SER A 176 9.09 16.37 12.48
N LYS A 177 9.36 17.56 13.02
CA LYS A 177 9.22 18.87 12.34
C LYS A 177 10.14 19.08 11.13
N ILE A 178 11.07 18.17 10.89
CA ILE A 178 11.94 18.21 9.72
C ILE A 178 11.21 17.83 8.42
N LEU A 179 10.01 17.26 8.49
CA LEU A 179 9.17 17.01 7.32
C LEU A 179 8.76 18.35 6.67
N THR A 180 9.11 18.53 5.40
CA THR A 180 8.90 19.78 4.64
C THR A 180 7.91 19.64 3.50
N SER A 181 7.51 18.41 3.18
CA SER A 181 6.61 18.09 2.08
C SER A 181 5.67 16.96 2.50
N LYS A 182 4.47 16.96 1.95
CA LYS A 182 3.53 15.85 2.06
C LYS A 182 4.21 14.55 1.64
N VAL A 183 3.98 13.48 2.39
CA VAL A 183 4.43 12.12 2.05
C VAL A 183 3.28 11.14 2.21
N ASP A 184 3.23 10.16 1.31
CA ASP A 184 2.37 8.99 1.47
C ASP A 184 3.25 7.82 1.89
N LEU A 185 2.80 7.03 2.87
CA LEU A 185 3.50 5.83 3.31
C LEU A 185 2.57 4.62 3.29
N SER A 186 3.14 3.47 2.95
CA SER A 186 2.50 2.17 3.12
C SER A 186 2.88 1.63 4.50
N LEU A 187 1.89 1.50 5.36
CA LEU A 187 2.05 0.88 6.66
C LEU A 187 1.90 -0.63 6.52
N ARG A 188 2.91 -1.36 7.00
CA ARG A 188 2.90 -2.83 7.05
C ARG A 188 2.98 -3.29 8.50
N VAL A 189 2.26 -4.35 8.82
CA VAL A 189 2.22 -4.93 10.16
C VAL A 189 2.69 -6.37 10.07
N LEU A 190 3.88 -6.61 10.59
CA LEU A 190 4.59 -7.87 10.42
C LEU A 190 4.76 -8.58 11.75
N VAL A 191 4.66 -9.90 11.72
CA VAL A 191 5.04 -10.78 12.82
C VAL A 191 6.18 -11.71 12.40
N PRO A 192 7.19 -11.95 13.25
CA PRO A 192 8.20 -12.96 12.99
C PRO A 192 7.56 -14.33 12.80
N LYS A 193 8.07 -15.12 11.85
CA LYS A 193 7.71 -16.54 11.77
C LYS A 193 8.11 -17.26 13.07
N PRO A 194 7.42 -18.34 13.50
CA PRO A 194 7.58 -18.92 14.84
C PRO A 194 9.01 -19.32 15.25
N THR A 195 9.88 -19.63 14.29
CA THR A 195 11.27 -20.02 14.54
C THR A 195 12.23 -18.83 14.64
N LEU A 196 11.81 -17.64 14.19
CA LEU A 196 12.66 -16.45 14.14
C LEU A 196 12.74 -15.79 15.52
N LYS A 197 13.97 -15.62 16.02
CA LYS A 197 14.24 -14.88 17.27
C LYS A 197 14.86 -13.54 16.94
N ILE A 198 14.13 -12.47 17.23
CA ILE A 198 14.60 -11.11 17.01
C ILE A 198 15.66 -10.74 18.05
N LYS A 199 16.83 -10.33 17.57
CA LYS A 199 17.92 -9.80 18.39
C LYS A 199 18.29 -8.38 17.91
N PRO A 200 18.43 -7.40 18.81
CA PRO A 200 19.00 -6.09 18.49
C PRO A 200 20.34 -6.22 17.77
N GLY A 201 20.59 -5.37 16.78
CA GLY A 201 21.81 -5.36 15.97
C GLY A 201 21.92 -6.49 14.93
N THR A 202 20.94 -7.40 14.87
CA THR A 202 20.90 -8.48 13.87
C THR A 202 20.00 -8.09 12.69
N ILE A 203 20.48 -8.33 11.47
CA ILE A 203 19.72 -8.13 10.23
C ILE A 203 18.95 -9.42 9.92
N ASN A 204 17.65 -9.30 9.66
CA ASN A 204 16.78 -10.37 9.18
C ASN A 204 16.21 -9.99 7.81
N TYR A 205 15.49 -10.91 7.16
CA TYR A 205 14.89 -10.66 5.86
C TYR A 205 13.38 -10.64 5.96
N ILE A 206 12.73 -9.82 5.15
CA ILE A 206 11.27 -9.64 5.12
C ILE A 206 10.52 -10.97 4.93
N GLN A 207 11.11 -11.91 4.19
CA GLN A 207 10.56 -13.26 4.00
C GLN A 207 10.48 -14.10 5.27
N ASP A 208 11.19 -13.72 6.34
CA ASP A 208 11.16 -14.39 7.64
C ASP A 208 9.97 -13.92 8.51
N PHE A 209 9.14 -13.03 7.96
CA PHE A 209 7.98 -12.45 8.62
C PHE A 209 6.69 -12.84 7.87
N SER A 210 5.56 -12.68 8.56
CA SER A 210 4.22 -12.79 7.97
C SER A 210 3.51 -11.45 8.11
N GLU A 211 2.88 -11.01 7.02
CA GLU A 211 2.04 -9.81 7.00
C GLU A 211 0.70 -10.10 7.69
N LEU A 212 0.26 -9.20 8.57
CA LEU A 212 -1.04 -9.30 9.25
C LEU A 212 -2.15 -8.52 8.53
N LEU A 213 -1.78 -7.43 7.85
CA LEU A 213 -2.76 -6.66 7.08
C LEU A 213 -3.11 -7.42 5.79
N LYS A 214 -4.41 -7.57 5.54
CA LYS A 214 -4.91 -8.20 4.30
C LYS A 214 -4.83 -7.25 3.11
N GLU A 215 -4.85 -5.95 3.37
CA GLU A 215 -4.81 -4.88 2.37
C GLU A 215 -3.68 -3.89 2.67
N ASN A 216 -3.22 -3.19 1.65
CA ASN A 216 -2.24 -2.12 1.81
C ASN A 216 -2.89 -0.94 2.55
N MET A 217 -2.30 -0.55 3.68
CA MET A 217 -2.76 0.60 4.44
C MET A 217 -1.91 1.82 4.09
N ILE A 218 -2.46 2.70 3.25
CA ILE A 218 -1.79 3.96 2.90
C ILE A 218 -2.15 5.04 3.91
N VAL A 219 -1.13 5.66 4.48
CA VAL A 219 -1.25 6.77 5.42
C VAL A 219 -0.63 7.99 4.79
N THR A 220 -1.46 9.00 4.55
CA THR A 220 -1.02 10.30 4.08
C THR A 220 -0.58 11.17 5.26
N ILE A 221 0.60 11.76 5.15
CA ILE A 221 1.17 12.67 6.15
C ILE A 221 1.40 14.02 5.47
N ASP A 222 0.52 14.95 5.80
CA ASP A 222 0.45 16.31 5.31
C ASP A 222 1.28 17.30 6.14
N ASP A 223 1.40 17.07 7.45
CA ASP A 223 2.15 17.92 8.38
C ASP A 223 2.84 17.13 9.51
N PRO A 224 3.88 17.70 10.16
CA PRO A 224 4.51 17.12 11.35
C PRO A 224 3.55 17.05 12.56
N GLY A 225 3.80 16.12 13.47
CA GLY A 225 3.04 15.97 14.71
C GLY A 225 2.51 14.56 14.92
N TRP A 226 1.58 14.42 15.88
CA TRP A 226 0.90 13.15 16.13
C TRP A 226 -0.02 12.80 14.96
N LYS A 227 0.19 11.61 14.41
CA LYS A 227 -0.67 10.98 13.42
C LYS A 227 -1.29 9.73 14.03
N THR A 228 -2.56 9.54 13.73
CA THR A 228 -3.36 8.40 14.20
C THR A 228 -3.76 7.56 13.01
N VAL A 229 -3.62 6.25 13.17
CA VAL A 229 -4.01 5.24 12.20
C VAL A 229 -4.96 4.28 12.90
N GLU A 230 -6.22 4.34 12.50
CA GLU A 230 -7.28 3.46 13.01
C GLU A 230 -7.42 2.24 12.10
N PHE A 231 -7.38 1.04 12.69
CA PHE A 231 -7.56 -0.20 11.94
C PHE A 231 -9.05 -0.53 11.86
N MET A 232 -9.65 -0.22 10.71
CA MET A 232 -11.10 -0.37 10.47
C MET A 232 -11.58 -1.82 10.54
N GLU A 233 -10.74 -2.77 10.09
CA GLU A 233 -10.98 -4.20 10.25
C GLU A 233 -10.21 -4.74 11.46
N PRO A 234 -10.77 -5.72 12.19
CA PRO A 234 -10.08 -6.35 13.31
C PRO A 234 -8.84 -7.10 12.81
N VAL A 235 -7.65 -6.56 13.13
CA VAL A 235 -6.37 -7.20 12.84
C VAL A 235 -5.98 -8.09 14.01
N LEU A 236 -6.28 -9.39 13.88
CA LEU A 236 -5.95 -10.39 14.89
C LEU A 236 -4.44 -10.67 14.95
N ILE A 237 -3.84 -10.54 16.12
CA ILE A 237 -2.48 -10.96 16.40
C ILE A 237 -2.47 -12.47 16.70
N PRO A 238 -1.70 -13.28 15.95
CA PRO A 238 -1.64 -14.72 16.19
C PRO A 238 -1.19 -15.07 17.61
N GLU A 239 -1.74 -16.17 18.15
CA GLU A 239 -1.39 -16.61 19.50
C GLU A 239 0.11 -16.89 19.66
N GLY A 240 0.67 -16.46 20.79
CA GLY A 240 2.07 -16.72 21.13
C GLY A 240 3.09 -15.77 20.48
N VAL A 241 2.66 -14.86 19.59
CA VAL A 241 3.48 -13.74 19.10
C VAL A 241 3.88 -12.84 20.26
N LYS A 242 5.15 -12.44 20.29
CA LYS A 242 5.72 -11.53 21.31
C LYS A 242 6.27 -10.23 20.72
N ASP A 243 6.46 -10.23 19.40
CA ASP A 243 7.12 -9.16 18.67
C ASP A 243 6.24 -8.79 17.49
N LEU A 244 5.83 -7.52 17.44
CA LEU A 244 5.06 -6.94 16.35
C LEU A 244 5.90 -5.86 15.70
N PHE A 245 5.94 -5.81 14.37
CA PHE A 245 6.71 -4.82 13.63
C PHE A 245 5.78 -3.94 12.81
N PHE A 246 5.92 -2.64 12.96
CA PHE A 246 5.31 -1.64 12.09
C PHE A 246 6.38 -1.11 11.15
N VAL A 247 6.22 -1.34 9.85
CA VAL A 247 7.13 -0.81 8.82
C VAL A 247 6.47 0.38 8.15
N PHE A 248 7.19 1.50 8.12
CA PHE A 248 6.77 2.74 7.49
C PHE A 248 7.47 2.87 6.13
N ASP A 249 6.88 2.30 5.09
CA ASP A 249 7.48 2.28 3.76
C ASP A 249 7.03 3.51 2.94
N LEU A 250 7.92 4.47 2.74
CA LEU A 250 7.58 5.72 2.05
C LEU A 250 7.40 5.49 0.55
N LEU A 251 6.26 5.92 0.03
CA LEU A 251 5.89 5.84 -1.39
C LEU A 251 6.48 7.01 -2.17
N GLU A 252 7.80 6.99 -2.38
CA GLU A 252 8.51 8.01 -3.15
C GLU A 252 9.43 7.38 -4.20
N GLU A 253 9.41 7.93 -5.42
CA GLU A 253 10.31 7.47 -6.51
C GLU A 253 11.78 7.77 -6.22
N LYS A 254 12.04 8.82 -5.44
CA LYS A 254 13.38 9.23 -4.99
C LYS A 254 13.35 9.58 -3.51
N PRO A 255 14.36 9.19 -2.71
CA PRO A 255 14.39 9.38 -1.26
C PRO A 255 14.70 10.82 -0.86
N THR A 256 13.78 11.73 -1.17
CA THR A 256 13.97 13.18 -1.01
C THR A 256 13.19 13.73 0.17
N SER A 257 12.22 12.97 0.70
CA SER A 257 11.47 13.40 1.86
C SER A 257 12.32 13.37 3.14
N ASN A 258 12.11 14.39 3.98
CA ASN A 258 12.71 14.47 5.32
C ASN A 258 11.84 13.77 6.37
N PHE A 259 11.15 12.68 6.01
CA PHE A 259 10.32 11.95 6.95
C PHE A 259 11.16 11.33 8.06
N ALA A 260 10.74 11.55 9.31
CA ALA A 260 11.39 10.97 10.47
C ALA A 260 10.43 10.87 11.66
N LEU A 261 10.53 9.78 12.42
CA LEU A 261 9.79 9.63 13.67
C LEU A 261 10.56 10.31 14.81
N ALA A 262 9.86 11.10 15.60
CA ALA A 262 10.42 11.67 16.83
C ALA A 262 10.65 10.57 17.87
N ASN A 263 11.33 10.93 18.94
CA ASN A 263 11.69 10.02 20.01
C ASN A 263 11.03 10.38 21.33
N GLN A 264 10.97 9.43 22.27
CA GLN A 264 10.33 9.56 23.57
C GLN A 264 11.00 8.66 24.63
N LYS A 265 10.89 9.04 25.91
CA LYS A 265 11.56 8.40 27.07
C LYS A 265 10.74 7.28 27.72
N THR A 266 9.71 6.79 27.03
CA THR A 266 8.51 6.20 27.65
C THR A 266 8.51 4.68 27.76
N SER A 267 9.13 3.93 26.83
CA SER A 267 8.81 2.50 26.74
C SER A 267 9.94 1.59 26.30
N LYS A 268 10.43 0.76 27.23
CA LYS A 268 11.33 -0.40 26.96
C LYS A 268 10.71 -1.46 26.05
N SER A 269 9.39 -1.39 25.83
CA SER A 269 8.65 -2.29 24.96
C SER A 269 8.65 -1.85 23.50
N ILE A 270 9.17 -0.66 23.19
CA ILE A 270 9.21 -0.12 21.84
C ILE A 270 10.67 0.05 21.43
N ASP A 271 11.15 -0.73 20.46
CA ASP A 271 12.49 -0.59 19.92
C ASP A 271 12.43 0.09 18.54
N LEU A 272 13.35 1.03 18.28
CA LEU A 272 13.56 1.55 16.93
C LEU A 272 14.23 0.48 16.06
N GLY A 273 13.70 0.31 14.87
CA GLY A 273 14.25 -0.56 13.83
C GLY A 273 14.40 0.16 12.50
N PHE A 274 14.84 -0.61 11.53
CA PHE A 274 14.95 -0.17 10.15
C PHE A 274 14.37 -1.20 9.21
N TYR A 275 13.98 -0.73 8.04
CA TYR A 275 13.67 -1.53 6.87
C TYR A 275 14.47 -0.97 5.69
N SER A 276 15.05 -1.81 4.85
CA SER A 276 15.63 -1.38 3.58
C SER A 276 14.78 -1.86 2.41
N THR A 277 14.84 -1.12 1.30
CA THR A 277 14.19 -1.48 0.03
C THR A 277 14.63 -2.85 -0.53
N GLU A 278 15.78 -3.36 -0.09
CA GLU A 278 16.27 -4.71 -0.41
C GLU A 278 15.57 -5.83 0.40
N GLY A 279 14.65 -5.47 1.30
CA GLY A 279 13.95 -6.42 2.16
C GLY A 279 14.69 -6.75 3.46
N HIS A 280 15.72 -5.99 3.83
CA HIS A 280 16.36 -6.15 5.13
C HIS A 280 15.51 -5.49 6.22
N ILE A 281 15.32 -6.19 7.33
CA ILE A 281 14.60 -5.68 8.50
C ILE A 281 15.38 -5.98 9.76
N GLY A 282 15.51 -5.00 10.63
CA GLY A 282 16.31 -5.13 11.84
C GLY A 282 15.89 -4.17 12.93
N VAL A 283 16.37 -4.44 14.13
CA VAL A 283 16.22 -3.58 15.30
C VAL A 283 17.59 -3.00 15.61
N PHE A 284 17.68 -1.70 15.86
CA PHE A 284 18.94 -1.10 16.29
C PHE A 284 19.37 -1.65 17.65
N ASN A 285 20.63 -1.42 18.03
CA ASN A 285 21.07 -1.74 19.39
C ASN A 285 20.20 -1.02 20.42
N LEU A 286 20.02 -1.64 21.59
CA LEU A 286 19.18 -1.09 22.64
C LEU A 286 19.74 0.27 23.09
N ASP A 287 19.00 1.33 22.77
CA ASP A 287 19.24 2.71 23.19
C ASP A 287 18.11 3.11 24.17
N PRO A 288 18.37 3.90 25.23
CA PRO A 288 17.30 4.52 26.03
C PRO A 288 16.35 5.43 25.21
N ILE A 289 16.70 5.74 23.97
CA ILE A 289 15.90 6.52 23.03
C ILE A 289 14.93 5.59 22.28
N HIS A 290 13.63 5.75 22.54
CA HIS A 290 12.55 4.99 21.90
C HIS A 290 11.79 5.88 20.91
N PRO A 291 11.21 5.34 19.83
CA PRO A 291 10.38 6.14 18.94
C PRO A 291 9.08 6.57 19.66
N ALA A 292 8.62 7.80 19.40
CA ALA A 292 7.41 8.37 19.96
C ALA A 292 6.18 7.73 19.31
N VAL A 293 5.72 6.64 19.91
CA VAL A 293 4.61 5.80 19.42
C VAL A 293 3.75 5.32 20.58
N GLU A 294 2.46 5.19 20.30
CA GLU A 294 1.46 4.55 21.17
C GLU A 294 0.65 3.56 20.34
N VAL A 295 0.46 2.35 20.84
CA VAL A 295 -0.38 1.34 20.20
C VAL A 295 -1.42 0.84 21.17
N THR A 296 -2.67 0.85 20.72
CA THR A 296 -3.81 0.31 21.43
C THR A 296 -4.15 -1.08 20.88
N PHE A 297 -4.13 -2.06 21.76
CA PHE A 297 -4.64 -3.41 21.54
C PHE A 297 -5.97 -3.58 22.27
N LEU A 298 -6.87 -4.32 21.64
CA LEU A 298 -8.14 -4.77 22.21
C LEU A 298 -8.02 -6.26 22.51
N LYS A 299 -8.50 -6.68 23.67
CA LYS A 299 -8.48 -8.07 24.12
C LYS A 299 -9.86 -8.47 24.61
N GLU A 300 -10.30 -9.66 24.25
CA GLU A 300 -11.48 -10.25 24.90
C GLU A 300 -11.13 -10.63 26.35
N LYS A 301 -12.07 -10.36 27.26
CA LYS A 301 -11.94 -10.76 28.67
C LYS A 301 -12.15 -12.25 28.86
#